data_AF-A0A5R8M6A2-F1
#
_entry.id   AF-A0A5R8M6A2-F1
#
_cell.length_a   1.000
_cell.length_b   1.000
_cell.length_c   1.000
_cell.angle_alpha   90.00
_cell.angle_beta   90.00
_cell.angle_gamma   90.00
#
_symmetry.space_group_name_H-M   'P 1'
#
loop_
_entity.id
_entity.type
_entity.pdbx_description
1 polymer ?
#
loop_
_entity_poly.entity_id
_entity_poly.type
_entity_poly.pdbx_seq_one_letter_code
_entity_poly.pdbx_strand_id
1 'polypeptide(L)' 'MNIKTLTAGFLTLLLMGGAAHAMDSEAIEKHMAEINEDYVKTSEQEGEVEALEQKVEALEEMIQMMLDDQDS' A
#
# COMPACT_ATOMS: atom_id res chain seq x y z
N MET A 1 4.36 5.69 21.72
CA MET A 1 4.81 4.56 20.88
C MET A 1 4.56 5.00 19.45
N ASN A 2 5.60 5.23 18.65
CA ASN A 2 5.46 5.78 17.30
C ASN A 2 4.86 4.71 16.39
N ILE A 3 3.63 4.93 15.90
CA ILE A 3 2.91 4.05 14.96
C ILE A 3 3.75 3.70 13.72
N LYS A 4 4.69 4.58 13.34
CA LYS A 4 5.62 4.42 12.21
C LYS A 4 6.48 3.15 12.20
N THR A 5 6.74 2.50 13.34
CA THR A 5 7.55 1.27 13.36
C THR A 5 6.73 -0.02 13.30
N LEU A 6 5.41 0.06 13.51
CA LEU A 6 4.53 -1.10 13.52
C LEU A 6 4.05 -1.45 12.10
N THR A 7 3.84 -0.42 11.27
CA THR A 7 3.40 -0.49 9.87
C THR A 7 4.45 -1.12 8.96
N ALA A 8 5.71 -0.69 9.04
CA ALA A 8 6.80 -1.24 8.23
C ALA A 8 7.05 -2.75 8.46
N GLY A 9 6.87 -3.22 9.70
CA GLY A 9 6.99 -4.64 10.03
C GLY A 9 5.84 -5.47 9.45
N PHE A 10 4.63 -4.92 9.47
CA PHE A 10 3.44 -5.57 8.94
C PHE A 10 3.49 -5.66 7.40
N LEU A 11 3.86 -4.58 6.72
CA LEU A 11 3.99 -4.56 5.26
C LEU A 11 5.04 -5.55 4.75
N THR A 12 6.19 -5.66 5.44
CA THR A 12 7.23 -6.62 5.07
C THR A 12 6.75 -8.07 5.21
N LEU A 13 5.97 -8.37 6.25
CA LEU A 13 5.31 -9.68 6.42
C LEU A 13 4.26 -9.94 5.34
N LEU A 14 3.49 -8.93 4.95
CA LEU A 14 2.45 -9.03 3.92
C LEU A 14 3.05 -9.25 2.52
N LEU A 15 4.13 -8.53 2.19
CA LEU A 15 4.87 -8.67 0.93
C LEU A 15 5.60 -10.03 0.83
N MET A 16 6.14 -10.56 1.94
CA MET A 16 6.77 -11.89 1.94
C MET A 16 5.77 -13.05 1.97
N GLY A 17 4.56 -12.85 2.51
CA GLY A 17 3.60 -13.93 2.76
C GLY A 17 2.40 -14.03 1.82
N GLY A 18 1.96 -12.95 1.17
CA GLY A 18 0.59 -12.87 0.62
C GLY A 18 0.40 -12.41 -0.82
N ALA A 19 1.42 -11.91 -1.52
CA ALA A 19 1.21 -11.24 -2.82
C ALA A 19 0.85 -12.17 -4.00
N ALA A 20 0.87 -13.49 -3.84
CA ALA A 20 0.65 -14.42 -4.95
C ALA A 20 -0.83 -14.78 -5.20
N HIS A 21 -1.76 -14.50 -4.29
CA HIS A 21 -3.08 -15.15 -4.31
C HIS A 21 -4.32 -14.24 -4.44
N ALA A 22 -4.19 -12.91 -4.32
CA ALA A 22 -5.32 -11.97 -4.28
C ALA A 22 -5.40 -10.96 -5.45
N MET A 23 -4.53 -11.08 -6.46
CA MET A 23 -4.36 -10.08 -7.52
C MET A 23 -5.31 -10.25 -8.73
N ASP A 24 -6.53 -10.77 -8.53
CA ASP A 24 -7.48 -11.08 -9.63
C ASP A 24 -8.66 -10.08 -9.71
N SER A 25 -8.57 -8.94 -9.02
CA SER A 25 -9.62 -7.90 -9.04
C SER A 25 -9.13 -6.63 -9.75
N GLU A 26 -9.82 -6.25 -10.82
CA GLU A 26 -9.57 -5.05 -11.65
C GLU A 26 -9.52 -3.76 -10.82
N ALA A 27 -10.28 -3.70 -9.72
CA ALA A 27 -10.27 -2.57 -8.79
C ALA A 27 -8.93 -2.43 -8.06
N ILE A 28 -8.30 -3.55 -7.70
CA ILE A 28 -6.99 -3.59 -7.02
C ILE A 28 -5.90 -3.15 -7.99
N GLU A 29 -5.95 -3.66 -9.22
CA GLU A 29 -4.97 -3.31 -10.25
C GLU A 29 -5.02 -1.80 -10.56
N LYS A 30 -6.23 -1.24 -10.64
CA LYS A 30 -6.42 0.20 -10.83
C LYS A 30 -5.86 1.02 -9.67
N HIS A 31 -6.17 0.67 -8.41
CA HIS A 31 -5.62 1.40 -7.26
C HIS A 31 -4.10 1.24 -7.14
N MET A 32 -3.54 0.07 -7.47
CA MET A 32 -2.09 -0.10 -7.54
C MET A 32 -1.43 0.76 -8.62
N ALA A 33 -2.08 0.93 -9.78
CA ALA A 33 -1.59 1.82 -10.82
C ALA A 33 -1.59 3.28 -10.35
N GLU A 34 -2.66 3.73 -9.69
CA GLU A 34 -2.78 5.08 -9.11
C GLU A 34 -1.68 5.32 -8.05
N ILE A 35 -1.48 4.38 -7.12
CA ILE A 35 -0.44 4.45 -6.09
C ILE A 35 0.96 4.57 -6.69
N ASN A 36 1.23 3.86 -7.79
CA ASN A 36 2.53 3.94 -8.46
C ASN A 36 2.71 5.26 -9.24
N GLU A 37 1.65 5.80 -9.83
CA GLU A 37 1.70 7.09 -10.51
C GLU A 37 1.97 8.23 -9.51
N ASP A 38 1.30 8.19 -8.36
CA ASP A 38 1.47 9.17 -7.29
C ASP A 38 2.86 9.07 -6.64
N TYR A 39 3.39 7.85 -6.47
CA TYR A 39 4.77 7.67 -6.04
C TYR A 39 5.77 8.38 -6.95
N VAL A 40 5.63 8.26 -8.28
CA VAL A 40 6.54 8.92 -9.23
C VAL A 40 6.45 10.43 -9.08
N LYS A 41 5.23 11.00 -9.04
CA LYS A 41 5.02 12.44 -8.88
C LYS A 41 5.58 12.97 -7.55
N THR A 42 5.26 12.32 -6.44
CA THR A 42 5.75 12.73 -5.12
C THR A 42 7.27 12.56 -5.01
N SER A 43 7.83 11.51 -5.61
CA SER A 43 9.29 11.30 -5.57
C SER A 43 10.07 12.41 -6.28
N GLU A 44 9.49 12.98 -7.34
CA GLU A 44 10.07 14.10 -8.08
C GLU A 44 9.88 15.45 -7.37
N GLN A 45 8.82 15.60 -6.57
CA GLN A 45 8.45 16.88 -5.93
C GLN A 45 8.92 17.02 -4.49
N GLU A 46 8.73 15.97 -3.68
CA GLU A 46 8.92 15.98 -2.22
C GLU A 46 10.08 15.09 -1.79
N GLY A 47 10.51 14.17 -2.67
CA GLY A 47 11.64 13.27 -2.46
C GLY A 47 11.20 11.83 -2.21
N GLU A 48 12.16 10.92 -2.34
CA GLU A 48 11.90 9.47 -2.32
C GLU A 48 11.33 8.98 -0.98
N VAL A 49 11.74 9.59 0.14
CA VAL A 49 11.27 9.17 1.49
C VAL A 49 9.80 9.49 1.69
N GLU A 50 9.39 10.74 1.47
CA GLU A 50 7.98 11.15 1.52
C GLU A 50 7.11 10.38 0.52
N ALA A 51 7.61 10.13 -0.69
CA ALA A 51 6.91 9.32 -1.68
C ALA A 51 6.70 7.88 -1.22
N LEU A 52 7.71 7.29 -0.56
CA LEU A 52 7.59 5.96 0.03
C LEU A 52 6.62 5.95 1.22
N GLU A 53 6.64 6.96 2.09
CA GLU A 53 5.68 7.06 3.21
C GLU A 53 4.24 7.12 2.68
N GLN A 54 3.96 7.98 1.68
CA GLN A 54 2.64 8.08 1.05
C GLN A 54 2.21 6.80 0.34
N LYS A 55 3.15 6.15 -0.36
CA LYS A 55 2.89 4.86 -1.03
C LYS A 55 2.50 3.79 -0.02
N VAL A 56 3.17 3.73 1.13
CA VAL A 56 2.87 2.76 2.18
C VAL A 56 1.48 3.01 2.78
N GLU A 57 1.14 4.27 3.08
CA GLU A 57 -0.17 4.63 3.62
C GLU A 57 -1.31 4.25 2.67
N ALA A 58 -1.17 4.55 1.37
CA ALA A 58 -2.18 4.19 0.37
C ALA A 58 -2.31 2.67 0.17
N LEU A 59 -1.23 1.90 0.32
CA LEU A 59 -1.28 0.44 0.32
C LEU A 59 -2.00 -0.11 1.55
N GLU A 60 -1.80 0.50 2.72
CA GLU A 60 -2.50 0.11 3.96
C GLU A 60 -4.00 0.35 3.86
N GLU A 61 -4.42 1.50 3.32
CA GLU A 61 -5.85 1.81 3.08
C GLU A 61 -6.50 0.79 2.14
N MET A 62 -5.83 0.45 1.05
CA MET A 62 -6.33 -0.54 0.09
C MET A 62 -6.50 -1.92 0.75
N ILE A 63 -5.55 -2.35 1.57
CA ILE A 63 -5.65 -3.61 2.31
C ILE A 63 -6.79 -3.55 3.32
N GLN A 64 -6.97 -2.42 4.00
CA GLN A 64 -8.05 -2.26 4.98
C GLN A 64 -9.43 -2.35 4.31
N MET A 65 -9.63 -1.69 3.16
CA MET A 65 -10.86 -1.82 2.37
C MET A 65 -11.16 -3.28 2.00
N MET A 66 -10.15 -4.07 1.63
CA MET A 66 -10.33 -5.49 1.32
C MET A 66 -10.71 -6.35 2.52
N LEU A 67 -10.23 -6.00 3.71
CA LEU A 67 -10.56 -6.73 4.94
C LEU A 67 -11.99 -6.40 5.37
N ASP A 68 -12.38 -5.13 5.29
CA ASP A 68 -13.74 -4.67 5.61
C ASP A 68 -14.78 -5.28 4.66
N ASP A 69 -14.44 -5.44 3.36
CA ASP A 69 -15.30 -6.09 2.36
C ASP A 69 -15.44 -7.62 2.57
N GLN A 70 -14.50 -8.27 3.26
CA GLN A 70 -14.56 -9.72 3.53
C GLN A 70 -15.37 -10.09 4.78
N ASP A 71 -15.58 -9.14 5.69
CA ASP A 71 -16.36 -9.34 6.94
C ASP A 71 -17.88 -9.06 6.76
N SER A 72 -18.34 -8.74 5.54
CA SER A 72 -19.76 -8.48 5.18
C SER A 72 -20.41 -9.64 4.41
#